data_AF-M9LPC7-F1
#
_entry.id   AF-M9LPC7-F1
#
_cell.length_a   1.000
_cell.length_b   1.000
_cell.length_c   1.000
_cell.angle_alpha   90.00
_cell.angle_beta   90.00
_cell.angle_gamma   90.00
#
_symmetry.space_group_name_H-M   'P 1'
#
loop_
_entity.id
_entity.type
_entity.pdbx_description
1 polymer ?
#
loop_
_entity_poly.entity_id
_entity_poly.type
_entity_poly.pdbx_seq_one_letter_code
_entity_poly.pdbx_strand_id
1 'polypeptide(L)'
;MKKRICMLMVALILALTTGQFVQSQKASASILFLVDYALYGQALEKGESVPNNHSEETEKRSLPTKGQKLSSKDLVRNGKVVQRRYYDGDGNADVDIDYDHSDGDNCHTFPHRHKWTWKNGESSRGPAY
;
A
#
# COMPACT_ATOMS: atom_id res chain seq x y z
N MET A 1 -0.94 20.83 53.69
CA MET A 1 -0.05 21.12 52.53
C MET A 1 0.52 19.85 51.87
N LYS A 2 1.04 18.87 52.61
CA LYS A 2 1.67 17.64 52.06
C LYS A 2 0.79 16.79 51.11
N LYS A 3 -0.52 16.64 51.38
CA LYS A 3 -1.45 15.88 50.53
C LYS A 3 -1.68 16.50 49.14
N ARG A 4 -1.64 17.84 49.04
CA ARG A 4 -1.81 18.56 47.76
C ARG A 4 -0.56 18.48 46.88
N ILE A 5 0.63 18.49 47.50
CA ILE A 5 1.91 18.30 46.80
C ILE A 5 2.02 16.87 46.25
N CYS A 6 1.57 15.86 47.00
CA CYS A 6 1.57 14.47 46.55
C CYS A 6 0.63 14.25 45.35
N MET A 7 -0.58 14.82 45.37
CA MET A 7 -1.51 14.76 44.22
C MET A 7 -0.96 15.45 42.97
N LEU A 8 -0.31 16.61 43.11
CA LEU A 8 0.31 17.30 41.96
C LEU A 8 1.48 16.50 41.37
N MET A 9 2.32 15.87 42.19
CA MET A 9 3.41 15.04 41.70
C MET A 9 2.89 13.77 40.99
N VAL A 10 1.85 13.13 41.51
CA VAL A 10 1.23 11.96 40.85
C VAL A 10 0.61 12.35 39.51
N ALA A 11 -0.11 13.47 39.44
CA ALA A 11 -0.67 13.97 38.19
C ALA A 11 0.41 14.34 37.16
N LEU A 12 1.52 14.93 37.60
CA LEU A 12 2.66 15.26 36.74
C LEU A 12 3.36 14.00 36.21
N ILE A 13 3.57 12.98 37.05
CA ILE A 13 4.16 11.70 36.64
C ILE A 13 3.26 10.98 35.62
N LEU A 14 1.94 10.95 35.84
CA LEU A 14 0.99 10.39 34.85
C LEU A 14 0.99 11.16 33.52
N ALA A 15 1.08 12.49 33.56
CA ALA A 15 1.13 13.31 32.35
C ALA A 15 2.45 13.11 31.57
N LEU A 16 3.59 12.96 32.26
CA LEU A 16 4.87 12.66 31.60
C LEU A 16 4.88 11.28 30.95
N THR A 17 4.39 10.23 31.62
CA THR A 17 4.42 8.86 31.08
C THR A 17 3.48 8.69 29.89
N THR A 18 2.31 9.33 29.92
CA THR A 18 1.37 9.33 28.78
C THR A 18 1.93 10.07 27.57
N GLY A 19 2.59 11.22 27.77
CA GLY A 19 3.25 11.95 26.69
C GLY A 19 4.36 11.15 26.01
N GLN A 20 5.23 10.50 26.78
CA GLN A 20 6.31 9.66 26.25
C GLN A 20 5.77 8.43 25.49
N PHE A 21 4.71 7.81 26.00
CA PHE A 21 4.06 6.68 25.33
C PHE A 21 3.46 7.07 23.98
N VAL A 22 2.73 8.19 23.90
CA VAL A 22 2.16 8.70 22.65
C VAL A 22 3.26 9.05 21.64
N GLN A 23 4.37 9.64 22.07
CA GLN A 23 5.48 9.96 21.18
C GLN A 23 6.18 8.71 20.62
N SER A 24 6.34 7.68 21.45
CA SER A 24 6.86 6.37 21.03
C SER A 24 5.96 5.69 19.99
N GLN A 25 4.64 5.69 20.20
CA GLN A 25 3.67 5.14 19.25
C GLN A 25 3.73 5.85 17.88
N LYS A 26 3.85 7.19 17.87
CA LYS A 26 4.00 7.96 16.64
C LYS A 26 5.30 7.65 15.91
N ALA A 27 6.43 7.56 16.62
CA ALA A 27 7.71 7.21 16.03
C ALA A 27 7.70 5.82 15.38
N SER A 28 7.10 4.84 16.06
CA SER A 28 6.93 3.48 15.52
C SER A 28 6.07 3.46 14.26
N ALA A 29 4.95 4.21 14.23
CA ALA A 29 4.12 4.32 13.03
C ALA A 29 4.87 4.96 11.85
N SER A 30 5.71 5.98 12.10
CA SER A 30 6.56 6.58 11.06
C SER A 30 7.61 5.62 10.52
N ILE A 31 8.23 4.81 11.39
CA ILE A 31 9.21 3.80 10.96
C ILE A 31 8.53 2.71 10.13
N LEU A 32 7.38 2.20 10.57
CA LEU A 32 6.60 1.22 9.81
C LEU A 32 6.24 1.74 8.43
N PHE A 33 5.79 2.99 8.32
CA PHE A 33 5.50 3.61 7.04
C PHE A 33 6.71 3.66 6.09
N LEU A 34 7.91 3.99 6.60
CA LEU A 34 9.13 4.01 5.79
C LEU A 34 9.56 2.61 5.35
N VAL A 35 9.39 1.60 6.20
CA VAL A 35 9.65 0.21 5.85
C VAL A 35 8.68 -0.25 4.76
N ASP A 36 7.38 0.00 4.92
CA ASP A 36 6.37 -0.34 3.92
C ASP A 36 6.64 0.37 2.59
N TYR A 37 7.05 1.64 2.63
CA TYR A 37 7.40 2.41 1.44
C TYR A 37 8.62 1.83 0.72
N ALA A 38 9.64 1.40 1.47
CA ALA A 38 10.83 0.76 0.90
C ALA A 38 10.53 -0.63 0.30
N LEU A 39 9.70 -1.43 0.99
CA LEU A 39 9.25 -2.74 0.50
C LEU A 39 8.38 -2.59 -0.75
N TYR A 40 7.49 -1.60 -0.76
CA TYR A 40 6.68 -1.23 -1.92
C TYR A 40 7.56 -0.91 -3.14
N GLY A 41 8.54 -0.01 -2.98
CA GLY A 41 9.42 0.40 -4.08
C GLY A 41 10.22 -0.78 -4.67
N GLN A 42 10.80 -1.62 -3.83
CA GLN A 42 11.54 -2.80 -4.28
C GLN A 42 10.64 -3.82 -5.00
N ALA A 43 9.45 -4.07 -4.47
CA ALA A 43 8.49 -4.98 -5.08
C ALA A 43 8.01 -4.46 -6.44
N LEU A 44 7.71 -3.16 -6.54
CA LEU A 44 7.32 -2.51 -7.78
C LEU A 44 8.40 -2.60 -8.85
N GLU A 45 9.64 -2.30 -8.50
CA GLU A 45 10.81 -2.36 -9.40
C GLU A 45 11.01 -3.78 -9.94
N LYS A 46 11.02 -4.78 -9.07
CA LYS A 46 11.22 -6.19 -9.45
C LYS A 46 9.99 -6.82 -10.10
N GLY A 47 8.82 -6.20 -9.93
CA GLY A 47 7.55 -6.78 -10.35
C GLY A 47 7.06 -7.90 -9.44
N GLU A 48 7.48 -7.92 -8.18
CA GLU A 48 7.11 -8.90 -7.15
C GLU A 48 5.91 -8.43 -6.32
N SER A 49 5.27 -9.34 -5.59
CA SER A 49 4.25 -8.98 -4.60
C SER A 49 4.88 -8.18 -3.46
N VAL A 50 4.21 -7.12 -3.00
CA VAL A 50 4.65 -6.32 -1.85
C VAL A 50 4.63 -7.19 -0.58
N PRO A 51 5.78 -7.41 0.08
CA PRO A 51 5.81 -8.23 1.30
C PRO A 51 4.90 -7.68 2.39
N ASN A 52 4.20 -8.57 3.11
CA ASN A 52 3.26 -8.26 4.20
C ASN A 52 2.04 -7.41 3.82
N ASN A 53 1.94 -6.93 2.58
CA ASN A 53 0.87 -6.07 2.11
C ASN A 53 0.44 -6.48 0.69
N HIS A 54 0.11 -7.76 0.57
CA HIS A 54 -0.31 -8.40 -0.66
C HIS A 54 -1.64 -9.13 -0.47
N SER A 55 -2.46 -9.17 -1.52
CA SER A 55 -3.71 -9.92 -1.53
C SER A 55 -4.01 -10.44 -2.93
N GLU A 56 -4.95 -11.37 -3.03
CA GLU A 56 -5.39 -11.94 -4.30
C GLU A 56 -6.87 -11.67 -4.52
N GLU A 57 -7.29 -11.68 -5.78
CA GLU A 57 -8.67 -11.58 -6.23
C GLU A 57 -8.92 -12.64 -7.31
N THR A 58 -9.83 -13.56 -7.02
CA THR A 58 -10.18 -14.68 -7.92
C THR A 58 -11.52 -14.49 -8.61
N GLU A 59 -12.42 -13.70 -8.03
CA GLU A 59 -13.84 -13.67 -8.41
C GLU A 59 -14.19 -12.52 -9.35
N LYS A 60 -13.58 -11.35 -9.16
CA LYS A 60 -13.89 -10.16 -9.95
C LYS A 60 -13.19 -10.17 -11.28
N ARG A 61 -13.83 -9.61 -12.31
CA ARG A 61 -13.26 -9.46 -13.67
C ARG A 61 -12.01 -8.57 -13.75
N SER A 62 -11.91 -7.58 -12.86
CA SER A 62 -10.77 -6.65 -12.79
C SER A 62 -10.48 -6.27 -11.34
N LEU A 63 -9.25 -5.81 -11.11
CA LEU A 63 -8.86 -5.25 -9.81
C LEU A 63 -9.54 -3.88 -9.60
N PRO A 64 -9.87 -3.51 -8.35
CA PRO A 64 -10.38 -2.18 -8.06
C PRO A 64 -9.29 -1.12 -8.23
N THR A 65 -9.67 0.11 -8.57
CA THR A 65 -8.73 1.23 -8.72
C THR A 65 -8.29 1.82 -7.37
N LYS A 66 -8.99 1.49 -6.28
CA LYS A 66 -8.58 1.79 -4.91
C LYS A 66 -8.29 0.50 -4.14
N GLY A 67 -7.30 0.53 -3.26
CA GLY A 67 -6.84 -0.59 -2.46
C GLY A 67 -6.17 -0.16 -1.16
N GLN A 68 -5.49 -1.11 -0.51
CA GLN A 68 -4.69 -0.81 0.66
C GLN A 68 -3.48 0.03 0.26
N LYS A 69 -3.07 0.98 1.10
CA LYS A 69 -1.91 1.83 0.86
C LYS A 69 -0.64 0.99 0.78
N LEU A 70 0.28 1.36 -0.11
CA LEU A 70 1.60 0.73 -0.25
C LEU A 70 1.51 -0.80 -0.37
N SER A 71 0.60 -1.26 -1.22
CA SER A 71 0.24 -2.68 -1.33
C SER A 71 0.30 -3.16 -2.77
N SER A 72 0.17 -4.47 -2.94
CA SER A 72 -0.09 -5.09 -4.23
C SER A 72 -1.30 -6.01 -4.18
N LYS A 73 -1.93 -6.23 -5.32
CA LYS A 73 -2.97 -7.22 -5.48
C LYS A 73 -2.84 -7.98 -6.79
N ASP A 74 -2.96 -9.30 -6.72
CA ASP A 74 -2.96 -10.15 -7.90
C ASP A 74 -4.38 -10.51 -8.32
N LEU A 75 -4.64 -10.42 -9.61
CA LEU A 75 -5.81 -10.99 -10.25
C LEU A 75 -5.45 -12.40 -10.70
N VAL A 76 -6.14 -13.39 -10.16
CA VAL A 76 -5.86 -14.80 -10.42
C VAL A 76 -7.00 -15.41 -11.24
N ARG A 77 -6.64 -16.10 -12.32
CA ARG A 77 -7.56 -16.87 -13.17
C ARG A 77 -7.02 -18.27 -13.37
N ASN A 78 -7.85 -19.28 -13.09
CA ASN A 78 -7.46 -20.67 -13.26
C ASN A 78 -6.12 -21.02 -12.58
N GLY A 79 -5.88 -20.45 -11.39
CA GLY A 79 -4.64 -20.63 -10.63
C GLY A 79 -3.40 -19.89 -11.17
N LYS A 80 -3.56 -19.02 -12.18
CA LYS A 80 -2.48 -18.19 -12.73
C LYS A 80 -2.73 -16.72 -12.48
N VAL A 81 -1.68 -15.99 -12.13
CA VAL A 81 -1.73 -14.52 -12.05
C VAL A 81 -1.81 -13.98 -13.47
N VAL A 82 -2.86 -13.21 -13.77
CA VAL A 82 -3.07 -12.56 -15.08
C VAL A 82 -2.74 -11.06 -15.03
N GLN A 83 -2.85 -10.45 -13.85
CA GLN A 83 -2.49 -9.05 -13.60
C GLN A 83 -2.01 -8.89 -12.16
N ARG A 84 -1.00 -8.05 -11.93
CA ARG A 84 -0.62 -7.53 -10.61
C ARG A 84 -0.78 -6.02 -10.58
N ARG A 85 -1.55 -5.49 -9.64
CA ARG A 85 -1.70 -4.04 -9.42
C ARG A 85 -0.97 -3.61 -8.15
N TYR A 86 -0.24 -2.51 -8.24
CA TYR A 86 0.35 -1.79 -7.11
C TYR A 86 -0.56 -0.62 -6.72
N TYR A 87 -0.66 -0.37 -5.42
CA TYR A 87 -1.39 0.76 -4.86
C TYR A 87 -0.44 1.70 -4.10
N ASP A 88 -0.48 2.99 -4.44
CA ASP A 88 0.39 4.02 -3.87
C ASP A 88 0.11 4.31 -2.38
N GLY A 89 0.80 5.32 -1.83
CA GLY A 89 0.63 5.76 -0.43
C GLY A 89 -0.76 6.30 -0.07
N ASP A 90 -1.58 6.59 -1.08
CA ASP A 90 -2.98 7.00 -0.93
C ASP A 90 -3.96 5.85 -1.18
N GLY A 91 -3.46 4.68 -1.58
CA GLY A 91 -4.25 3.50 -1.92
C GLY A 91 -4.83 3.59 -3.33
N ASN A 92 -4.29 4.45 -4.18
CA ASN A 92 -4.67 4.57 -5.58
C ASN A 92 -3.90 3.55 -6.41
N ALA A 93 -4.52 2.97 -7.44
CA ALA A 93 -3.80 2.21 -8.45
C ALA A 93 -2.64 3.05 -9.00
N ASP A 94 -1.42 2.51 -8.99
CA ASP A 94 -0.20 3.16 -9.46
C ASP A 94 0.31 2.49 -10.73
N VAL A 95 0.54 1.18 -10.66
CA VAL A 95 1.05 0.40 -11.79
C VAL A 95 0.32 -0.93 -11.88
N ASP A 96 0.00 -1.34 -13.10
CA ASP A 96 -0.35 -2.73 -13.40
C ASP A 96 0.83 -3.41 -14.10
N ILE A 97 1.02 -4.68 -13.81
CA ILE A 97 1.79 -5.62 -14.64
C ILE A 97 0.80 -6.63 -15.17
N ASP A 98 0.62 -6.68 -16.48
CA ASP A 98 -0.20 -7.70 -17.10
C ASP A 98 0.70 -8.87 -17.52
N TYR A 99 0.29 -10.07 -17.13
CA TYR A 99 0.98 -11.31 -17.44
C TYR A 99 0.26 -12.08 -18.56
N ASP A 100 -1.05 -11.92 -18.67
CA ASP A 100 -1.88 -12.59 -19.66
C ASP A 100 -3.19 -11.81 -19.84
N HIS A 101 -3.49 -11.41 -21.08
CA HIS A 101 -4.81 -10.99 -21.50
C HIS A 101 -5.01 -11.25 -22.99
N SER A 102 -6.24 -11.11 -23.50
CA SER A 102 -6.52 -11.23 -24.92
C SER A 102 -5.68 -10.26 -25.74
N ASP A 103 -4.93 -10.78 -26.71
CA ASP A 103 -4.05 -10.03 -27.61
C ASP A 103 -4.82 -9.65 -28.89
N GLY A 104 -5.87 -8.84 -28.74
CA GLY A 104 -6.81 -8.55 -29.83
C GLY A 104 -6.22 -7.74 -30.99
N ASP A 105 -5.07 -7.12 -30.78
CA ASP A 105 -4.29 -6.34 -31.74
C ASP A 105 -2.95 -7.00 -32.13
N ASN A 106 -2.68 -8.23 -31.67
CA ASN A 106 -1.50 -9.03 -31.97
C ASN A 106 -0.16 -8.31 -31.71
N CYS A 107 -0.13 -7.37 -30.77
CA CYS A 107 0.99 -6.45 -30.55
C CYS A 107 1.57 -6.53 -29.13
N HIS A 108 0.98 -7.33 -28.24
CA HIS A 108 1.40 -7.38 -26.85
C HIS A 108 2.59 -8.35 -26.63
N THR A 109 3.64 -7.86 -25.96
CA THR A 109 4.66 -8.71 -25.32
C THR A 109 4.37 -8.78 -23.83
N PHE A 110 4.41 -9.98 -23.25
CA PHE A 110 4.16 -10.18 -21.82
C PHE A 110 5.45 -10.59 -21.08
N PRO A 111 5.59 -10.19 -19.79
CA PRO A 111 4.75 -9.22 -19.09
C PRO A 111 5.02 -7.80 -19.57
N HIS A 112 4.02 -6.92 -19.51
CA HIS A 112 4.18 -5.48 -19.75
C HIS A 112 3.50 -4.65 -18.67
N ARG A 113 3.88 -3.38 -18.57
CA ARG A 113 3.44 -2.50 -17.48
C ARG A 113 2.52 -1.41 -17.98
N HIS A 114 1.62 -0.96 -17.10
CA HIS A 114 0.79 0.21 -17.33
C HIS A 114 0.88 1.14 -16.13
N LYS A 115 0.97 2.44 -16.38
CA LYS A 115 0.95 3.45 -15.33
C LYS A 115 -0.45 4.05 -15.21
N TRP A 116 -0.93 4.17 -13.99
CA TRP A 116 -2.18 4.86 -13.67
C TRP A 116 -1.92 6.34 -13.42
N THR A 117 -2.85 7.17 -13.88
CA THR A 117 -2.86 8.60 -13.62
C THR A 117 -4.15 8.96 -12.90
N TRP A 118 -4.05 9.84 -11.90
CA TRP A 118 -5.17 10.32 -11.12
C TRP A 118 -5.29 11.83 -11.25
N LYS A 119 -6.48 12.31 -11.60
CA LYS A 119 -6.77 13.74 -11.70
C LYS A 119 -8.17 14.00 -11.18
N ASN A 120 -8.30 14.88 -10.18
CA ASN A 120 -9.59 15.25 -9.58
C ASN A 120 -10.45 14.05 -9.14
N GLY A 121 -9.83 12.97 -8.66
CA GLY A 121 -10.51 11.73 -8.25
C GLY A 121 -10.82 10.75 -9.38
N GLU A 122 -10.61 11.14 -10.63
CA GLU A 122 -10.75 10.27 -11.80
C GLU A 122 -9.44 9.53 -12.06
N SER A 123 -9.54 8.26 -12.45
CA SER A 123 -8.40 7.39 -12.73
C SER A 123 -8.37 7.00 -14.20
N SER A 124 -7.19 7.07 -14.83
CA SER A 124 -6.97 6.58 -16.18
C SER A 124 -5.76 5.66 -16.20
N ARG A 125 -5.88 4.54 -16.91
CA ARG A 125 -4.79 3.59 -17.15
C ARG A 125 -4.09 3.96 -18.46
N GLY A 126 -2.79 4.22 -18.39
CA GLY A 126 -1.98 4.58 -19.55
C GLY A 126 -1.71 3.40 -20.50
N PRO A 127 -1.04 3.67 -21.63
CA PRO A 127 -0.61 2.63 -22.55
C PRO A 127 0.42 1.67 -21.92
N ALA A 128 0.64 0.53 -22.57
CA ALA A 128 1.68 -0.42 -22.20
C ALA A 128 3.07 0.19 -22.39
N TYR A 129 4.02 -0.14 -21.51
CA TYR A 129 5.44 0.18 -21.60
C TYR A 129 6.31 -0.95 -21.03
#